data_AF-A0A251S804-F1
#
_entry.id   AF-A0A251S804-F1
#
_cell.length_a   1.000
_cell.length_b   1.000
_cell.length_c   1.000
_cell.angle_alpha   90.00
_cell.angle_beta   90.00
_cell.angle_gamma   90.00
#
_symmetry.space_group_name_H-M   'P 1'
#
loop_
_entity.id
_entity.type
_entity.pdbx_description
1 polymer ?
#
loop_
_entity_poly.entity_id
_entity_poly.type
_entity_poly.pdbx_seq_one_letter_code
_entity_poly.pdbx_strand_id
1 'polypeptide(L)'
;MADNHPILSAADNVIATETEATNRLKRITQHIVKFTHIFIKRGRYCHQPRYINLRKQEIFDNLVNLYACVFAAQWQHYTHCIEFYSPPTGVPLHVYAARCYISMWFIDLYVSNRHVVRKLSSIAANEHFQGSLFPVYNKYDGYLALLNASIRPTYLMHSLDDAPYIPIIVDSVNVDDSNPFGINDFTPKEVCYSFATMMNGRSLGHSTPLSKDAMGRPWWLFDWHFDKRAYAWFPSEGNFDLEDVALAYILGTACTPNIGPRDVDDWQYFADGIVPKTLYPEKYDRVTERRFYGSDEVRTMETDAEFSLARALAIAEGKNDQSGDEAREDYLLTPRFKLIDWVYHDRVIWHVDNQGRVRMHTQFFQNVPESLW
;
A
#
# COMPACT_ATOMS: atom_id res chain seq x y z
N MET A 1 -28.31 73.35 13.07
CA MET A 1 -26.99 72.77 13.35
C MET A 1 -27.26 71.46 14.08
N ALA A 2 -27.15 70.34 13.37
CA ALA A 2 -27.41 69.02 13.93
C ALA A 2 -26.06 68.43 14.38
N ASP A 3 -25.91 68.25 15.68
CA ASP A 3 -24.73 67.65 16.29
C ASP A 3 -24.78 66.12 16.10
N ASN A 4 -23.89 65.63 15.24
CA ASN A 4 -23.60 64.20 15.10
C ASN A 4 -22.63 63.77 16.21
N HIS A 5 -23.15 63.15 17.27
CA HIS A 5 -22.33 62.34 18.17
C HIS A 5 -22.17 60.92 17.58
N PRO A 6 -20.95 60.43 17.32
CA PRO A 6 -20.74 59.05 16.94
C PRO A 6 -20.78 58.16 18.19
N ILE A 7 -21.75 57.25 18.22
CA ILE A 7 -21.76 56.10 19.13
C ILE A 7 -20.65 55.14 18.64
N LEU A 8 -19.43 55.33 19.13
CA LEU A 8 -18.38 54.31 19.02
C LEU A 8 -18.74 53.18 19.99
N SER A 9 -18.93 52.00 19.41
CA SER A 9 -19.56 50.86 20.06
C SER A 9 -18.65 50.22 21.10
N ALA A 10 -19.24 49.71 22.19
CA ALA A 10 -18.53 48.97 23.23
C ALA A 10 -17.74 47.73 22.69
N ALA A 11 -18.07 47.25 21.48
CA ALA A 11 -17.36 46.15 20.82
C ALA A 11 -15.93 46.51 20.40
N ASP A 12 -15.68 47.76 19.98
CA ASP A 12 -14.35 48.20 19.55
C ASP A 12 -13.36 48.28 20.74
N ASN A 13 -13.87 48.60 21.92
CA ASN A 13 -13.09 48.60 23.16
C ASN A 13 -12.80 47.18 23.69
N VAL A 14 -13.69 46.21 23.45
CA VAL A 14 -13.47 44.80 23.81
C VAL A 14 -12.42 44.16 22.89
N ILE A 15 -12.49 44.42 21.58
CA ILE A 15 -11.51 43.92 20.61
C ILE A 15 -10.13 44.54 20.87
N ALA A 16 -10.06 45.85 21.18
CA ALA A 16 -8.81 46.51 21.52
C ALA A 16 -8.15 45.95 22.79
N THR A 17 -8.95 45.67 23.83
CA THR A 17 -8.45 45.11 25.10
C THR A 17 -8.03 43.64 24.98
N GLU A 18 -8.71 42.85 24.14
CA GLU A 18 -8.34 41.46 23.85
C GLU A 18 -7.05 41.36 23.01
N THR A 19 -6.87 42.31 22.07
CA THR A 19 -5.65 42.46 21.27
C THR A 19 -4.47 42.94 22.13
N GLU A 20 -4.72 43.78 23.13
CA GLU A 20 -3.70 44.24 24.08
C GLU A 20 -3.31 43.13 25.07
N ALA A 21 -4.27 42.36 25.56
CA ALA A 21 -4.03 41.20 26.43
C ALA A 21 -3.22 40.12 25.72
N THR A 22 -3.56 39.78 24.47
CA THR A 22 -2.78 38.82 23.64
C THR A 22 -1.38 39.33 23.33
N ASN A 23 -1.23 40.62 23.03
CA ASN A 23 0.10 41.23 22.82
C ASN A 23 0.95 41.23 24.09
N ARG A 24 0.34 41.46 25.26
CA ARG A 24 1.02 41.42 26.56
C ARG A 24 1.44 39.99 26.91
N LEU A 25 0.59 39.00 26.66
CA LEU A 25 0.93 37.59 26.81
C LEU A 25 2.11 37.21 25.91
N LYS A 26 2.06 37.59 24.63
CA LYS A 26 3.12 37.33 23.65
C LYS A 26 4.48 37.91 24.10
N ARG A 27 4.48 39.12 24.66
CA ARG A 27 5.70 39.74 25.22
C ARG A 27 6.21 39.01 26.46
N ILE A 28 5.33 38.60 27.36
CA ILE A 28 5.68 37.82 28.56
C ILE A 28 6.27 36.46 28.15
N THR A 29 5.65 35.75 27.21
CA THR A 29 6.16 34.48 26.68
C THR A 29 7.54 34.66 26.04
N GLN A 30 7.74 35.70 25.24
CA GLN A 30 9.06 36.00 24.64
C GLN A 30 10.13 36.35 25.69
N HIS A 31 9.74 37.03 26.77
CA HIS A 31 10.63 37.37 27.87
C HIS A 31 11.04 36.13 28.68
N ILE A 32 10.09 35.24 28.98
CA ILE A 32 10.34 33.95 29.65
C ILE A 32 11.27 33.07 28.79
N VAL A 33 11.02 32.96 27.48
CA VAL A 33 11.89 32.21 26.54
C VAL A 33 13.31 32.77 26.46
N LYS A 34 13.50 34.08 26.69
CA LYS A 34 14.83 34.72 26.70
C LYS A 34 15.57 34.55 28.04
N PHE A 35 14.87 34.60 29.17
CA PHE A 35 15.49 34.70 30.50
C PHE A 35 15.55 33.37 31.26
N THR A 36 14.61 32.48 31.02
CA THR A 36 14.71 31.09 31.46
C THR A 36 15.27 30.30 30.30
N HIS A 37 16.19 29.36 30.52
CA HIS A 37 16.62 28.39 29.50
C HIS A 37 15.48 27.44 29.06
N ILE A 38 14.21 27.87 29.18
CA ILE A 38 13.03 27.24 28.62
C ILE A 38 12.99 27.64 27.14
N PHE A 39 13.79 26.95 26.36
CA PHE A 39 13.54 26.85 24.94
C PHE A 39 12.33 25.93 24.76
N ILE A 40 11.41 26.26 23.85
CA ILE A 40 10.65 25.21 23.19
C ILE A 40 11.71 24.43 22.41
N LYS A 41 12.28 23.42 23.05
CA LYS A 41 12.88 22.32 22.32
C LYS A 41 11.69 21.72 21.58
N ARG A 42 11.41 22.23 20.37
CA ARG A 42 10.79 21.40 19.34
C ARG A 42 11.82 20.30 19.20
N GLY A 43 11.67 19.25 20.01
CA GLY A 43 12.22 17.98 19.67
C GLY A 43 11.62 17.74 18.30
N ARG A 44 12.40 18.03 17.26
CA ARG A 44 12.34 17.17 16.09
C ARG A 44 12.73 15.82 16.68
N TYR A 45 11.75 15.09 17.20
CA TYR A 45 11.67 13.70 16.83
C TYR A 45 11.68 13.80 15.30
N CYS A 46 12.86 13.65 14.70
CA CYS A 46 12.93 13.27 13.32
C CYS A 46 12.07 12.02 13.25
N HIS A 47 10.84 12.17 12.76
CA HIS A 47 9.88 11.10 12.71
C HIS A 47 10.56 9.95 11.97
N GLN A 48 10.72 8.82 12.66
CA GLN A 48 11.40 7.68 12.08
C GLN A 48 10.63 7.28 10.83
N PRO A 49 11.31 7.04 9.69
CA PRO A 49 10.65 6.55 8.50
C PRO A 49 9.81 5.31 8.80
N ARG A 50 8.64 5.22 8.18
CA ARG A 50 7.78 4.04 8.28
C ARG A 50 8.16 3.09 7.15
N TYR A 51 8.66 1.90 7.50
CA TYR A 51 9.01 0.89 6.52
C TYR A 51 7.81 -0.01 6.27
N ILE A 52 7.33 -0.06 5.03
CA ILE A 52 6.12 -0.79 4.67
C ILE A 52 6.48 -1.89 3.69
N ASN A 53 6.24 -3.14 4.10
CA ASN A 53 6.44 -4.29 3.25
C ASN A 53 5.39 -4.33 2.14
N LEU A 54 5.87 -4.36 0.89
CA LEU A 54 5.03 -4.54 -0.27
C LEU A 54 4.56 -5.99 -0.37
N ARG A 55 3.31 -6.15 -0.79
CA ARG A 55 2.70 -7.40 -1.27
C ARG A 55 3.26 -7.78 -2.63
N LYS A 56 4.57 -8.03 -2.67
CA LYS A 56 5.35 -8.26 -3.90
C LYS A 56 4.77 -9.39 -4.77
N GLN A 57 4.23 -10.45 -4.17
CA GLN A 57 3.65 -11.57 -4.90
C GLN A 57 2.35 -11.14 -5.59
N GLU A 58 1.44 -10.48 -4.86
CA GLU A 58 0.17 -10.02 -5.41
C GLU A 58 0.36 -8.97 -6.50
N ILE A 59 1.30 -8.02 -6.31
CA ILE A 59 1.68 -7.04 -7.33
C ILE A 59 2.23 -7.76 -8.57
N PHE A 60 3.14 -8.73 -8.38
CA PHE A 60 3.72 -9.50 -9.48
C PHE A 60 2.67 -10.27 -10.27
N ASP A 61 1.82 -11.04 -9.58
CA ASP A 61 0.80 -11.87 -10.21
C ASP A 61 -0.19 -11.03 -11.02
N ASN A 62 -0.65 -9.90 -10.47
CA ASN A 62 -1.57 -9.01 -11.18
C ASN A 62 -0.91 -8.32 -12.38
N LEU A 63 0.33 -7.86 -12.25
CA LEU A 63 1.06 -7.29 -13.38
C LEU A 63 1.33 -8.33 -14.45
N VAL A 64 1.72 -9.55 -14.08
CA VAL A 64 1.92 -10.66 -15.04
C VAL A 64 0.61 -10.97 -15.76
N ASN A 65 -0.53 -11.04 -15.05
CA ASN A 65 -1.83 -11.25 -15.67
C ASN A 65 -2.21 -10.12 -16.65
N LEU A 66 -1.99 -8.87 -16.26
CA LEU A 66 -2.24 -7.71 -17.10
C LEU A 66 -1.40 -7.75 -18.38
N TYR A 67 -0.09 -7.95 -18.25
CA TYR A 67 0.85 -7.96 -19.38
C TYR A 67 0.75 -9.22 -20.22
N ALA A 68 0.34 -10.35 -19.64
CA ALA A 68 0.04 -11.56 -20.41
C ALA A 68 -1.11 -11.30 -21.39
N CYS A 69 -2.15 -10.57 -20.98
CA CYS A 69 -3.23 -10.15 -21.87
C CYS A 69 -2.74 -9.20 -22.97
N VAL A 70 -1.88 -8.22 -22.62
CA VAL A 70 -1.28 -7.29 -23.61
C VAL A 70 -0.45 -8.04 -24.64
N PHE A 71 0.44 -8.93 -24.19
CA PHE A 71 1.27 -9.74 -25.07
C PHE A 71 0.46 -10.74 -25.89
N ALA A 72 -0.60 -11.33 -25.33
CA ALA A 72 -1.50 -12.19 -26.09
C ALA A 72 -2.20 -11.42 -27.22
N ALA A 73 -2.72 -10.23 -26.93
CA ALA A 73 -3.42 -9.39 -27.92
C ALA A 73 -2.51 -8.96 -29.08
N GLN A 74 -1.21 -8.82 -28.82
CA GLN A 74 -0.23 -8.34 -29.80
C GLN A 74 0.82 -9.41 -30.15
N TRP A 75 0.49 -10.69 -29.95
CA TRP A 75 1.48 -11.77 -29.98
C TRP A 75 2.25 -11.87 -31.29
N GLN A 76 1.58 -11.62 -32.41
CA GLN A 76 2.18 -11.63 -33.76
C GLN A 76 3.38 -10.68 -33.87
N HIS A 77 3.44 -9.63 -33.07
CA HIS A 77 4.57 -8.71 -33.05
C HIS A 77 5.72 -9.22 -32.18
N TYR A 78 5.45 -10.07 -31.18
CA TYR A 78 6.42 -10.47 -30.16
C TYR A 78 6.98 -11.88 -30.34
N THR A 79 6.42 -12.70 -31.23
CA THR A 79 6.81 -14.11 -31.44
C THR A 79 8.32 -14.26 -31.62
N HIS A 80 8.93 -13.49 -32.52
CA HIS A 80 10.36 -13.56 -32.83
C HIS A 80 11.28 -13.20 -31.66
N CYS A 81 10.81 -12.45 -30.67
CA CYS A 81 11.62 -12.13 -29.49
C CYS A 81 11.82 -13.35 -28.59
N ILE A 82 10.80 -14.22 -28.49
CA ILE A 82 10.82 -15.35 -27.55
C ILE A 82 11.12 -16.70 -28.21
N GLU A 83 11.12 -16.78 -29.54
CA GLU A 83 11.34 -18.03 -30.31
C GLU A 83 12.60 -18.80 -29.90
N PHE A 84 13.64 -18.09 -29.42
CA PHE A 84 14.91 -18.68 -28.98
C PHE A 84 14.92 -19.12 -27.50
N TYR A 85 13.87 -18.81 -26.75
CA TYR A 85 13.76 -19.11 -25.33
C TYR A 85 12.71 -20.18 -25.07
N SER A 86 13.11 -21.26 -24.41
CA SER A 86 12.18 -22.33 -24.03
C SER A 86 11.41 -21.95 -22.76
N PRO A 87 10.08 -21.80 -22.80
CA PRO A 87 9.28 -21.58 -21.59
C PRO A 87 9.27 -22.85 -20.71
N PRO A 88 9.05 -22.72 -19.39
CA PRO A 88 8.78 -23.86 -18.53
C PRO A 88 7.59 -24.69 -19.03
N THR A 89 7.60 -25.99 -18.74
CA THR A 89 6.54 -26.92 -19.16
C THR A 89 5.17 -26.43 -18.69
N GLY A 90 4.21 -26.33 -19.61
CA GLY A 90 2.83 -25.94 -19.32
C GLY A 90 2.59 -24.43 -19.26
N VAL A 91 3.60 -23.59 -19.45
CA VAL A 91 3.44 -22.12 -19.44
C VAL A 91 3.29 -21.59 -20.87
N PRO A 92 2.19 -20.88 -21.20
CA PRO A 92 2.05 -20.23 -22.51
C PRO A 92 3.13 -19.17 -22.75
N LEU A 93 3.58 -19.02 -23.99
CA LEU A 93 4.68 -18.11 -24.33
C LEU A 93 4.41 -16.64 -23.96
N HIS A 94 3.17 -16.15 -24.11
CA HIS A 94 2.80 -14.78 -23.73
C HIS A 94 2.83 -14.56 -22.20
N VAL A 95 2.46 -15.58 -21.42
CA VAL A 95 2.59 -15.54 -19.95
C VAL A 95 4.06 -15.56 -19.56
N TYR A 96 4.87 -16.39 -20.21
CA TYR A 96 6.32 -16.44 -19.96
C TYR A 96 7.00 -15.11 -20.31
N ALA A 97 6.61 -14.46 -21.41
CA ALA A 97 7.06 -13.12 -21.77
C ALA A 97 6.70 -12.08 -20.67
N ALA A 98 5.46 -12.12 -20.17
CA ALA A 98 5.00 -11.25 -19.08
C ALA A 98 5.81 -11.46 -17.80
N ARG A 99 6.04 -12.72 -17.39
CA ARG A 99 6.89 -13.05 -16.23
C ARG A 99 8.29 -12.48 -16.38
N CYS A 100 8.92 -12.63 -17.55
CA CYS A 100 10.23 -12.05 -17.81
C CYS A 100 10.21 -10.53 -17.68
N TYR A 101 9.26 -9.87 -18.35
CA TYR A 101 9.17 -8.41 -18.39
C TYR A 101 8.95 -7.79 -17.01
N ILE A 102 8.02 -8.34 -16.24
CA ILE A 102 7.71 -7.86 -14.88
C ILE A 102 8.83 -8.21 -13.90
N SER A 103 9.51 -9.35 -14.05
CA SER A 103 10.66 -9.70 -13.19
C SER A 103 11.78 -8.66 -13.31
N MET A 104 12.09 -8.20 -14.52
CA MET A 104 13.08 -7.14 -14.72
C MET A 104 12.62 -5.80 -14.15
N TRP A 105 11.35 -5.46 -14.31
CA TRP A 105 10.78 -4.26 -13.71
C TRP A 105 10.92 -4.24 -12.19
N PHE A 106 10.72 -5.37 -11.50
CA PHE A 106 10.94 -5.49 -10.05
C PHE A 106 12.40 -5.25 -9.64
N ILE A 107 13.37 -5.71 -10.44
CA ILE A 107 14.80 -5.43 -10.20
C ILE A 107 15.05 -3.92 -10.31
N ASP A 108 14.53 -3.29 -11.35
CA ASP A 108 14.70 -1.84 -11.56
C ASP A 108 13.95 -0.99 -10.53
N LEU A 109 12.80 -1.48 -10.03
CA LEU A 109 12.10 -0.87 -8.90
C LEU A 109 12.97 -0.91 -7.63
N TYR A 110 13.55 -2.07 -7.31
CA TYR A 110 14.45 -2.21 -6.16
C TYR A 110 15.66 -1.27 -6.27
N VAL A 111 16.33 -1.25 -7.43
CA VAL A 111 17.50 -0.40 -7.67
C VAL A 111 17.14 1.09 -7.54
N SER A 112 15.99 1.48 -8.09
CA SER A 112 15.49 2.86 -8.01
C SER A 112 15.20 3.27 -6.56
N ASN A 113 14.47 2.43 -5.82
CA ASN A 113 14.16 2.69 -4.42
C ASN A 113 15.41 2.72 -3.53
N ARG A 114 16.33 1.77 -3.72
CA ARG A 114 17.61 1.76 -3.01
C ARG A 114 18.39 3.06 -3.21
N HIS A 115 18.45 3.55 -4.45
CA HIS A 115 19.16 4.79 -4.78
C HIS A 115 18.52 6.01 -4.10
N VAL A 116 17.20 6.09 -4.11
CA VAL A 116 16.44 7.18 -3.47
C VAL A 116 16.57 7.12 -1.95
N VAL A 117 16.35 5.95 -1.34
CA VAL A 117 16.46 5.75 0.11
C VAL A 117 17.87 6.05 0.59
N ARG A 118 18.91 5.68 -0.16
CA ARG A 118 20.30 6.02 0.18
C ARG A 118 20.56 7.53 0.26
N LYS A 119 19.85 8.33 -0.54
CA LYS A 119 19.90 9.80 -0.46
C LYS A 119 19.10 10.36 0.72
N LEU A 120 18.00 9.71 1.07
CA LEU A 120 17.10 10.14 2.16
C LEU A 120 17.64 9.75 3.55
N SER A 121 18.12 8.53 3.71
CA SER A 121 18.72 8.00 4.93
C SER A 121 19.69 6.85 4.61
N SER A 122 20.98 7.07 4.88
CA SER A 122 22.00 6.04 4.73
C SER A 122 21.81 4.86 5.69
N ILE A 123 21.27 5.12 6.87
CA ILE A 123 20.95 4.09 7.87
C ILE A 123 19.85 3.18 7.34
N ALA A 124 18.73 3.75 6.86
CA ALA A 124 17.63 3.00 6.26
C ALA A 124 18.08 2.15 5.06
N ALA A 125 18.95 2.70 4.21
CA ALA A 125 19.50 1.97 3.08
C ALA A 125 20.37 0.78 3.51
N ASN A 126 21.17 0.94 4.56
CA ASN A 126 22.01 -0.14 5.08
C ASN A 126 21.20 -1.18 5.85
N GLU A 127 20.07 -0.81 6.47
CA GLU A 127 19.22 -1.75 7.20
C GLU A 127 18.34 -2.57 6.25
N HIS A 128 17.67 -1.92 5.30
CA HIS A 128 16.63 -2.56 4.48
C HIS A 128 17.01 -2.79 3.00
N PHE A 129 18.16 -2.27 2.53
CA PHE A 129 18.60 -2.40 1.13
C PHE A 129 20.06 -2.89 1.04
N GLN A 130 20.37 -3.96 1.79
CA GLN A 130 21.71 -4.51 1.97
C GLN A 130 22.33 -5.06 0.67
N GLY A 131 21.51 -5.61 -0.24
CA GLY A 131 21.98 -6.15 -1.53
C GLY A 131 22.14 -5.08 -2.61
N SER A 132 23.22 -5.15 -3.40
CA SER A 132 23.39 -4.27 -4.57
C SER A 132 23.07 -5.04 -5.85
N LEU A 133 21.91 -4.79 -6.43
CA LEU A 133 21.57 -5.20 -7.78
C LEU A 133 21.94 -4.10 -8.78
N PHE A 134 22.05 -4.46 -10.05
CA PHE A 134 22.29 -3.51 -11.15
C PHE A 134 20.99 -3.24 -11.90
N PRO A 135 20.79 -2.00 -12.39
CA PRO A 135 19.64 -1.72 -13.23
C PRO A 135 19.73 -2.56 -14.51
N VAL A 136 18.66 -3.25 -14.85
CA VAL A 136 18.55 -4.07 -16.05
C VAL A 136 18.17 -3.18 -17.22
N TYR A 137 17.14 -2.36 -17.05
CA TYR A 137 16.61 -1.52 -18.11
C TYR A 137 16.11 -0.17 -17.57
N ASN A 138 16.20 0.88 -18.39
CA ASN A 138 15.95 2.25 -17.94
C ASN A 138 14.70 2.89 -18.53
N LYS A 139 13.91 2.14 -19.30
CA LYS A 139 12.68 2.61 -19.94
C LYS A 139 11.61 1.53 -19.87
N TYR A 140 10.38 1.86 -19.58
CA TYR A 140 9.28 0.91 -19.64
C TYR A 140 8.13 1.53 -20.43
N ASP A 141 7.06 0.80 -20.73
CA ASP A 141 5.86 1.47 -21.22
C ASP A 141 5.38 2.52 -20.18
N GLY A 142 4.51 3.43 -20.61
CA GLY A 142 4.07 4.54 -19.78
C GLY A 142 3.46 4.12 -18.44
N TYR A 143 2.75 2.99 -18.38
CA TYR A 143 2.13 2.51 -17.15
C TYR A 143 3.18 2.02 -16.14
N LEU A 144 4.08 1.11 -16.53
CA LEU A 144 5.13 0.63 -15.62
C LEU A 144 6.14 1.71 -15.23
N ALA A 145 6.41 2.67 -16.12
CA ALA A 145 7.26 3.82 -15.80
C ALA A 145 6.62 4.70 -14.72
N LEU A 146 5.31 4.97 -14.83
CA LEU A 146 4.55 5.73 -13.83
C LEU A 146 4.42 4.95 -12.51
N LEU A 147 4.20 3.63 -12.58
CA LEU A 147 4.14 2.74 -11.42
C LEU A 147 5.47 2.77 -10.64
N ASN A 148 6.60 2.67 -11.34
CA ASN A 148 7.94 2.75 -10.75
C ASN A 148 8.25 4.14 -10.16
N ALA A 149 7.80 5.21 -10.83
CA ALA A 149 7.93 6.57 -10.31
C ALA A 149 7.11 6.77 -9.03
N SER A 150 5.96 6.10 -8.94
CA SER A 150 5.02 6.27 -7.84
C SER A 150 5.35 5.43 -6.60
N ILE A 151 5.80 4.18 -6.76
CA ILE A 151 6.18 3.29 -5.65
C ILE A 151 7.59 3.65 -5.18
N ARG A 152 7.67 4.75 -4.43
CA ARG A 152 8.89 5.33 -3.86
C ARG A 152 8.61 5.84 -2.45
N PRO A 153 9.62 6.32 -1.70
CA PRO A 153 9.37 7.03 -0.46
C PRO A 153 8.30 8.11 -0.65
N THR A 154 7.24 8.05 0.14
CA THR A 154 6.08 8.94 0.02
C THR A 154 5.80 9.60 1.35
N TYR A 155 5.51 10.89 1.33
CA TYR A 155 5.15 11.65 2.51
C TYR A 155 3.65 11.98 2.47
N LEU A 156 2.96 11.79 3.59
CA LEU A 156 1.51 12.01 3.70
C LEU A 156 1.23 13.26 4.53
N MET A 157 0.63 14.26 3.91
CA MET A 157 0.16 15.47 4.59
C MET A 157 -1.03 15.18 5.48
N HIS A 158 -1.07 15.82 6.64
CA HIS A 158 -2.19 15.75 7.59
C HIS A 158 -2.56 14.32 8.05
N SER A 159 -1.64 13.38 7.92
CA SER A 159 -1.77 12.04 8.51
C SER A 159 -1.36 12.07 9.98
N LEU A 160 -1.74 11.04 10.74
CA LEU A 160 -1.42 10.92 12.17
C LEU A 160 0.10 10.96 12.44
N ASP A 161 0.88 10.46 11.48
CA ASP A 161 2.33 10.37 11.54
C ASP A 161 2.96 11.22 10.43
N ASP A 162 3.62 12.30 10.84
CA ASP A 162 4.34 13.23 9.94
C ASP A 162 5.68 12.64 9.46
N ALA A 163 5.63 11.50 8.76
CA ALA A 163 6.79 10.68 8.41
C ALA A 163 6.79 10.23 6.93
N PRO A 164 7.96 9.99 6.32
CA PRO A 164 8.04 9.32 5.03
C PRO A 164 7.77 7.81 5.18
N TYR A 165 6.92 7.29 4.32
CA TYR A 165 6.64 5.86 4.13
C TYR A 165 7.55 5.31 3.05
N ILE A 166 8.37 4.32 3.41
CA ILE A 166 9.39 3.73 2.54
C ILE A 166 8.92 2.33 2.10
N PRO A 167 8.77 2.07 0.79
CA PRO A 167 8.38 0.75 0.29
C PRO A 167 9.54 -0.23 0.38
N ILE A 168 9.30 -1.39 1.01
CA ILE A 168 10.24 -2.49 1.14
C ILE A 168 9.73 -3.68 0.32
N ILE A 169 10.53 -4.16 -0.64
CA ILE A 169 10.16 -5.34 -1.45
C ILE A 169 10.42 -6.62 -0.65
N VAL A 170 11.58 -6.71 -0.01
CA VAL A 170 12.00 -7.83 0.83
C VAL A 170 12.99 -7.32 1.88
N ASP A 171 12.95 -7.89 3.08
CA ASP A 171 13.83 -7.49 4.20
C ASP A 171 15.30 -7.82 3.93
N SER A 172 15.56 -8.93 3.23
CA SER A 172 16.91 -9.36 2.84
C SER A 172 16.91 -9.82 1.38
N VAL A 173 17.71 -9.16 0.56
CA VAL A 173 17.86 -9.46 -0.86
C VAL A 173 18.93 -10.52 -1.04
N ASN A 174 18.59 -11.63 -1.70
CA ASN A 174 19.55 -12.66 -2.08
C ASN A 174 20.18 -12.31 -3.43
N VAL A 175 21.26 -11.55 -3.43
CA VAL A 175 21.91 -11.06 -4.67
C VAL A 175 22.50 -12.17 -5.55
N ASP A 176 22.77 -13.35 -4.97
CA ASP A 176 23.37 -14.48 -5.66
C ASP A 176 22.31 -15.40 -6.32
N ASP A 177 21.03 -15.19 -6.02
CA ASP A 177 19.93 -15.95 -6.60
C ASP A 177 19.35 -15.25 -7.85
N SER A 178 18.96 -16.07 -8.83
CA SER A 178 18.13 -15.63 -9.96
C SER A 178 16.79 -15.03 -9.54
N ASN A 179 16.31 -15.35 -8.33
CA ASN A 179 15.13 -14.80 -7.71
C ASN A 179 15.49 -14.08 -6.40
N PRO A 180 16.08 -12.88 -6.48
CA PRO A 180 16.60 -12.16 -5.32
C PRO A 180 15.51 -11.71 -4.34
N PHE A 181 14.24 -11.78 -4.73
CA PHE A 181 13.09 -11.32 -3.96
C PHE A 181 12.22 -12.46 -3.41
N GLY A 182 12.50 -13.72 -3.78
CA GLY A 182 11.67 -14.87 -3.39
C GLY A 182 10.24 -14.81 -3.93
N ILE A 183 10.05 -14.25 -5.13
CA ILE A 183 8.74 -14.18 -5.81
C ILE A 183 8.50 -15.48 -6.60
N ASN A 184 7.34 -16.11 -6.46
CA ASN A 184 7.01 -17.30 -7.25
C ASN A 184 6.95 -16.96 -8.74
N ASP A 185 7.42 -17.86 -9.60
CA ASP A 185 7.46 -17.67 -11.06
C ASP A 185 8.31 -16.49 -11.56
N PHE A 186 9.21 -15.99 -10.71
CA PHE A 186 10.15 -14.93 -11.06
C PHE A 186 11.24 -15.44 -12.01
N THR A 187 11.28 -14.90 -13.22
CA THR A 187 12.16 -15.37 -14.31
C THR A 187 12.83 -14.21 -15.04
N PRO A 188 13.82 -13.53 -14.43
CA PRO A 188 14.52 -12.43 -15.08
C PRO A 188 15.36 -12.99 -16.23
N LYS A 189 14.93 -12.73 -17.47
CA LYS A 189 15.62 -13.16 -18.70
C LYS A 189 15.86 -12.00 -19.64
N GLU A 190 17.01 -12.02 -20.31
CA GLU A 190 17.47 -10.98 -21.24
C GLU A 190 16.53 -10.76 -22.43
N VAL A 191 15.58 -11.68 -22.68
CA VAL A 191 14.49 -11.53 -23.66
C VAL A 191 13.74 -10.19 -23.56
N CYS A 192 13.75 -9.58 -22.36
CA CYS A 192 13.15 -8.27 -22.12
C CYS A 192 13.76 -7.14 -22.94
N TYR A 193 15.07 -7.20 -23.25
CA TYR A 193 15.71 -6.21 -24.09
C TYR A 193 15.12 -6.20 -25.50
N SER A 194 14.82 -7.39 -26.04
CA SER A 194 14.16 -7.56 -27.33
C SER A 194 12.74 -7.00 -27.30
N PHE A 195 11.96 -7.30 -26.26
CA PHE A 195 10.60 -6.76 -26.10
C PHE A 195 10.57 -5.24 -26.01
N ALA A 196 11.45 -4.67 -25.19
CA ALA A 196 11.50 -3.22 -25.01
C ALA A 196 12.00 -2.48 -26.26
N THR A 197 12.92 -3.09 -27.01
CA THR A 197 13.36 -2.54 -28.31
C THR A 197 12.22 -2.57 -29.33
N MET A 198 11.43 -3.65 -29.36
CA MET A 198 10.27 -3.79 -30.24
C MET A 198 9.12 -2.83 -29.90
N MET A 199 8.82 -2.63 -28.61
CA MET A 199 7.83 -1.65 -28.17
C MET A 199 8.19 -0.24 -28.65
N ASN A 200 9.48 0.12 -28.58
CA ASN A 200 9.99 1.41 -29.04
C ASN A 200 9.98 1.59 -30.56
N GLY A 201 10.25 0.53 -31.32
CA GLY A 201 10.45 0.62 -32.77
C GLY A 201 9.18 0.73 -33.61
N ARG A 202 8.00 0.38 -33.06
CA ARG A 202 6.78 0.17 -33.86
C ARG A 202 5.56 1.01 -33.47
N SER A 203 5.74 2.08 -32.68
CA SER A 203 4.65 2.92 -32.14
C SER A 203 3.55 2.18 -31.37
N LEU A 204 3.77 0.90 -31.00
CA LEU A 204 2.82 0.08 -30.24
C LEU A 204 2.77 0.49 -28.76
N GLY A 205 3.78 1.23 -28.29
CA GLY A 205 3.80 1.93 -27.02
C GLY A 205 5.02 2.86 -26.97
N HIS A 206 4.86 4.06 -26.44
CA HIS A 206 6.01 4.93 -26.18
C HIS A 206 6.69 4.42 -24.91
N SER A 207 7.97 4.01 -25.00
CA SER A 207 8.70 3.75 -23.76
C SER A 207 9.08 5.08 -23.11
N THR A 208 8.81 5.16 -21.83
CA THR A 208 9.09 6.30 -20.98
C THR A 208 10.28 5.95 -20.09
N PRO A 209 11.29 6.82 -19.99
CA PRO A 209 12.41 6.61 -19.07
C PRO A 209 11.92 6.57 -17.62
N LEU A 210 12.55 5.73 -16.81
CA LEU A 210 12.28 5.71 -15.38
C LEU A 210 12.59 7.07 -14.75
N SER A 211 11.65 7.58 -13.95
CA SER A 211 11.82 8.87 -13.27
C SER A 211 13.04 8.86 -12.34
N LYS A 212 13.66 10.02 -12.16
CA LYS A 212 14.74 10.23 -11.18
C LYS A 212 14.25 10.91 -9.90
N ASP A 213 12.94 11.14 -9.79
CA ASP A 213 12.34 11.87 -8.67
C ASP A 213 12.52 11.11 -7.35
N ALA A 214 12.78 11.84 -6.28
CA ALA A 214 13.05 11.22 -4.97
C ALA A 214 11.76 10.85 -4.22
N MET A 215 10.62 11.41 -4.60
CA MET A 215 9.34 11.17 -3.92
C MET A 215 8.36 10.43 -4.83
N GLY A 216 7.63 9.51 -4.23
CA GLY A 216 6.55 8.76 -4.86
C GLY A 216 5.19 9.43 -4.67
N ARG A 217 4.16 8.71 -5.09
CA ARG A 217 2.75 9.10 -4.95
C ARG A 217 2.06 8.14 -3.98
N PRO A 218 1.00 8.52 -3.25
CA PRO A 218 0.51 7.73 -2.12
C PRO A 218 -0.46 6.61 -2.48
N TRP A 219 -0.83 6.41 -3.74
CA TRP A 219 -1.83 5.39 -4.12
C TRP A 219 -1.44 3.96 -3.70
N TRP A 220 -0.14 3.65 -3.60
CA TRP A 220 0.35 2.34 -3.13
C TRP A 220 0.13 2.12 -1.63
N LEU A 221 -0.31 3.14 -0.89
CA LEU A 221 -0.68 3.09 0.53
C LEU A 221 -2.19 2.98 0.75
N PHE A 222 -2.99 2.84 -0.33
CA PHE A 222 -4.42 2.59 -0.19
C PHE A 222 -4.67 1.19 0.39
N ASP A 223 -5.55 1.13 1.38
CA ASP A 223 -5.99 -0.13 1.97
C ASP A 223 -7.09 -0.74 1.09
N TRP A 224 -6.98 -2.03 0.81
CA TRP A 224 -8.01 -2.76 0.06
C TRP A 224 -8.67 -3.79 0.96
N HIS A 225 -9.99 -3.83 0.92
CA HIS A 225 -10.80 -4.81 1.64
C HIS A 225 -11.40 -5.87 0.71
N PHE A 226 -11.98 -6.91 1.29
CA PHE A 226 -12.48 -8.10 0.58
C PHE A 226 -13.49 -7.81 -0.53
N ASP A 227 -14.19 -6.68 -0.46
CA ASP A 227 -15.15 -6.22 -1.46
C ASP A 227 -14.50 -5.49 -2.66
N LYS A 228 -13.17 -5.56 -2.77
CA LYS A 228 -12.36 -4.86 -3.79
C LYS A 228 -12.55 -3.34 -3.76
N ARG A 229 -12.91 -2.79 -2.60
CA ARG A 229 -12.92 -1.34 -2.41
C ARG A 229 -11.59 -0.91 -1.84
N ALA A 230 -11.08 0.16 -2.43
CA ALA A 230 -9.90 0.88 -1.96
C ALA A 230 -10.32 1.99 -1.00
N TYR A 231 -9.51 2.22 0.02
CA TYR A 231 -9.75 3.23 1.04
C TYR A 231 -8.47 4.01 1.32
N ALA A 232 -8.63 5.32 1.56
CA ALA A 232 -7.56 6.18 1.99
C ALA A 232 -7.74 6.48 3.47
N TRP A 233 -6.74 6.11 4.27
CA TRP A 233 -6.67 6.44 5.69
C TRP A 233 -5.99 7.79 5.93
N PHE A 234 -5.75 8.55 4.87
CA PHE A 234 -5.25 9.91 4.84
C PHE A 234 -6.18 10.76 3.95
N PRO A 235 -6.27 12.08 4.18
CA PRO A 235 -7.18 12.94 3.42
C PRO A 235 -6.76 13.03 1.95
N SER A 236 -7.73 13.17 1.05
CA SER A 236 -7.49 13.42 -0.37
C SER A 236 -6.76 14.74 -0.65
N GLU A 237 -7.15 15.82 0.03
CA GLU A 237 -6.56 17.14 -0.14
C GLU A 237 -5.05 17.14 0.14
N GLY A 238 -4.27 17.47 -0.88
CA GLY A 238 -2.80 17.56 -0.80
C GLY A 238 -2.05 16.22 -0.87
N ASN A 239 -2.74 15.08 -0.93
CA ASN A 239 -2.11 13.77 -1.00
C ASN A 239 -2.31 13.06 -2.35
N PHE A 240 -3.54 12.93 -2.84
CA PHE A 240 -3.81 12.15 -4.04
C PHE A 240 -4.87 12.76 -4.94
N ASP A 241 -4.80 12.42 -6.22
CA ASP A 241 -5.74 12.87 -7.24
C ASP A 241 -6.40 11.69 -8.00
N LEU A 242 -7.12 11.99 -9.09
CA LEU A 242 -7.77 10.96 -9.89
C LEU A 242 -6.77 10.04 -10.61
N GLU A 243 -5.57 10.50 -10.96
CA GLU A 243 -4.54 9.66 -11.57
C GLU A 243 -4.05 8.58 -10.60
N ASP A 244 -3.89 8.94 -9.32
CA ASP A 244 -3.59 8.01 -8.23
C ASP A 244 -4.69 6.94 -8.07
N VAL A 245 -5.95 7.35 -8.11
CA VAL A 245 -7.08 6.40 -8.07
C VAL A 245 -7.04 5.49 -9.30
N ALA A 246 -6.80 6.02 -10.50
CA ALA A 246 -6.71 5.24 -11.73
C ALA A 246 -5.63 4.17 -11.63
N LEU A 247 -4.42 4.54 -11.17
CA LEU A 247 -3.28 3.65 -11.00
C LEU A 247 -3.62 2.47 -10.08
N ALA A 248 -4.21 2.76 -8.93
CA ALA A 248 -4.60 1.74 -7.96
C ALA A 248 -5.63 0.77 -8.57
N TYR A 249 -6.65 1.26 -9.28
CA TYR A 249 -7.68 0.42 -9.88
C TYR A 249 -7.22 -0.35 -11.12
N ILE A 250 -6.24 0.15 -11.89
CA ILE A 250 -5.61 -0.61 -12.97
C ILE A 250 -4.79 -1.78 -12.41
N LEU A 251 -4.04 -1.55 -11.33
CA LEU A 251 -3.31 -2.64 -10.66
C LEU A 251 -4.27 -3.63 -9.99
N GLY A 252 -5.36 -3.12 -9.42
CA GLY A 252 -6.49 -3.92 -8.92
C GLY A 252 -6.17 -4.82 -7.72
N THR A 253 -5.09 -4.55 -7.00
CA THR A 253 -4.72 -5.25 -5.76
C THR A 253 -4.07 -4.30 -4.76
N ALA A 254 -4.08 -4.70 -3.49
CA ALA A 254 -3.36 -4.03 -2.42
C ALA A 254 -1.85 -4.11 -2.66
N CYS A 255 -1.17 -2.97 -2.60
CA CYS A 255 0.29 -2.94 -2.60
C CYS A 255 0.88 -3.27 -1.23
N THR A 256 0.12 -3.07 -0.15
CA THR A 256 0.57 -3.25 1.24
C THR A 256 -0.47 -4.03 2.05
N PRO A 257 -0.11 -4.57 3.22
CA PRO A 257 -1.09 -4.88 4.26
C PRO A 257 -1.93 -3.64 4.61
N ASN A 258 -3.07 -3.85 5.25
CA ASN A 258 -3.88 -2.73 5.72
C ASN A 258 -3.14 -1.99 6.83
N ILE A 259 -2.95 -0.69 6.67
CA ILE A 259 -2.17 0.18 7.55
C ILE A 259 -3.00 1.32 8.16
N GLY A 260 -4.26 1.45 7.77
CA GLY A 260 -5.16 2.45 8.33
C GLY A 260 -5.35 2.30 9.84
N PRO A 261 -5.73 3.39 10.54
CA PRO A 261 -6.10 3.34 11.95
C PRO A 261 -7.18 2.28 12.18
N ARG A 262 -6.99 1.50 13.24
CA ARG A 262 -7.92 0.43 13.61
C ARG A 262 -8.11 0.34 15.11
N ASP A 263 -9.32 -0.01 15.49
CA ASP A 263 -9.61 -0.51 16.82
C ASP A 263 -9.70 -2.04 16.77
N VAL A 264 -9.00 -2.69 17.69
CA VAL A 264 -8.98 -4.15 17.82
C VAL A 264 -9.56 -4.50 19.17
N ASP A 265 -10.56 -5.38 19.18
CA ASP A 265 -11.14 -5.92 20.40
C ASP A 265 -10.28 -7.04 21.00
N ASP A 266 -10.54 -7.33 22.28
CA ASP A 266 -10.05 -8.55 22.93
C ASP A 266 -10.68 -9.80 22.29
N TRP A 267 -10.00 -10.94 22.45
CA TRP A 267 -10.49 -12.23 21.97
C TRP A 267 -11.83 -12.61 22.62
N GLN A 268 -12.82 -12.87 21.79
CA GLN A 268 -14.16 -13.31 22.15
C GLN A 268 -14.37 -14.77 21.73
N TYR A 269 -15.29 -15.47 22.40
CA TYR A 269 -15.65 -16.84 22.04
C TYR A 269 -16.85 -16.86 21.11
N PHE A 270 -16.85 -17.77 20.14
CA PHE A 270 -18.05 -18.04 19.37
C PHE A 270 -19.17 -18.59 20.28
N ALA A 271 -20.41 -18.17 20.02
CA ALA A 271 -21.58 -18.82 20.61
C ALA A 271 -21.52 -20.31 20.27
N ASP A 272 -21.64 -21.17 21.28
CA ASP A 272 -21.51 -22.64 21.20
C ASP A 272 -20.11 -23.20 20.90
N GLY A 273 -19.07 -22.35 20.86
CA GLY A 273 -17.68 -22.80 20.63
C GLY A 273 -17.44 -23.39 19.24
N ILE A 274 -18.26 -23.02 18.25
CA ILE A 274 -18.16 -23.48 16.86
C ILE A 274 -17.95 -22.26 15.96
N VAL A 275 -16.94 -22.29 15.08
CA VAL A 275 -16.76 -21.26 14.06
C VAL A 275 -17.85 -21.39 12.99
N PRO A 276 -18.70 -20.36 12.79
CA PRO A 276 -19.73 -20.42 11.74
C PRO A 276 -19.11 -20.54 10.35
N LYS A 277 -19.76 -21.32 9.48
CA LYS A 277 -19.32 -21.53 8.09
C LYS A 277 -19.20 -20.21 7.30
N THR A 278 -20.04 -19.23 7.63
CA THR A 278 -20.00 -17.90 7.02
C THR A 278 -19.94 -16.85 8.12
N LEU A 279 -18.86 -16.08 8.15
CA LEU A 279 -18.63 -15.02 9.11
C LEU A 279 -19.14 -13.70 8.56
N TYR A 280 -20.02 -13.05 9.31
CA TYR A 280 -20.50 -11.70 9.04
C TYR A 280 -20.07 -10.81 10.21
N PRO A 281 -18.95 -10.08 10.10
CA PRO A 281 -18.40 -9.30 11.21
C PRO A 281 -19.40 -8.31 11.82
N GLU A 282 -20.31 -7.76 11.01
CA GLU A 282 -21.38 -6.85 11.42
C GLU A 282 -22.39 -7.44 12.43
N LYS A 283 -22.48 -8.77 12.53
CA LYS A 283 -23.42 -9.45 13.45
C LYS A 283 -22.87 -9.63 14.86
N TYR A 284 -21.62 -9.25 15.08
CA TYR A 284 -20.95 -9.41 16.36
C TYR A 284 -20.75 -8.06 17.02
N ASP A 285 -20.95 -8.04 18.33
CA ASP A 285 -20.81 -6.84 19.13
C ASP A 285 -19.38 -6.68 19.63
N ARG A 286 -19.02 -5.41 19.84
CA ARG A 286 -17.73 -5.09 20.42
C ARG A 286 -17.74 -5.26 21.93
N VAL A 287 -16.63 -5.74 22.46
CA VAL A 287 -16.40 -5.80 23.91
C VAL A 287 -15.84 -4.49 24.42
N THR A 288 -15.02 -3.82 23.61
CA THR A 288 -14.44 -2.52 23.97
C THR A 288 -15.13 -1.39 23.23
N GLU A 289 -15.28 -0.25 23.91
CA GLU A 289 -15.78 0.94 23.25
C GLU A 289 -14.82 1.41 22.15
N ARG A 290 -15.39 1.88 21.05
CA ARG A 290 -14.65 2.38 19.90
C ARG A 290 -13.94 3.70 20.24
N ARG A 291 -12.69 3.82 19.80
CA ARG A 291 -11.81 4.97 20.05
C ARG A 291 -11.66 5.85 18.81
N PHE A 292 -11.67 5.26 17.62
CA PHE A 292 -11.50 5.98 16.35
C PHE A 292 -12.81 6.08 15.59
N TYR A 293 -13.04 7.23 14.95
CA TYR A 293 -14.20 7.49 14.10
C TYR A 293 -13.70 8.19 12.82
N GLY A 294 -14.26 7.82 11.68
CA GLY A 294 -13.86 8.36 10.37
C GLY A 294 -15.06 8.54 9.44
N SER A 295 -14.80 9.03 8.24
CA SER A 295 -15.87 9.26 7.26
C SER A 295 -16.37 7.97 6.64
N ASP A 296 -15.49 6.96 6.54
CA ASP A 296 -15.85 5.60 6.12
C ASP A 296 -15.19 4.59 7.07
N GLU A 297 -15.85 3.46 7.29
CA GLU A 297 -15.49 2.48 8.30
C GLU A 297 -15.74 1.07 7.78
N VAL A 298 -14.81 0.17 8.05
CA VAL A 298 -14.90 -1.23 7.61
C VAL A 298 -14.64 -2.15 8.78
N ARG A 299 -15.62 -3.00 9.11
CA ARG A 299 -15.47 -4.04 10.13
C ARG A 299 -14.98 -5.34 9.53
N THR A 300 -13.91 -5.88 10.11
CA THR A 300 -13.34 -7.18 9.76
C THR A 300 -13.24 -8.08 11.00
N MET A 301 -13.00 -9.37 10.79
CA MET A 301 -12.89 -10.36 11.86
C MET A 301 -11.65 -11.21 11.63
N GLU A 302 -10.86 -11.38 12.69
CA GLU A 302 -9.77 -12.36 12.74
C GLU A 302 -10.20 -13.53 13.60
N THR A 303 -9.97 -14.75 13.11
CA THR A 303 -10.31 -15.99 13.81
C THR A 303 -9.05 -16.77 14.15
N ASP A 304 -8.93 -17.20 15.40
CA ASP A 304 -7.91 -18.15 15.81
C ASP A 304 -8.49 -19.56 15.75
N ALA A 305 -8.25 -20.23 14.62
CA ALA A 305 -8.61 -21.63 14.40
C ALA A 305 -7.45 -22.60 14.73
N GLU A 306 -6.21 -22.11 14.84
CA GLU A 306 -5.01 -22.96 14.94
C GLU A 306 -4.82 -23.55 16.34
N PHE A 307 -5.44 -22.97 17.37
CA PHE A 307 -5.53 -23.59 18.70
C PHE A 307 -6.29 -24.95 18.68
N SER A 308 -7.07 -25.24 17.63
CA SER A 308 -7.83 -26.50 17.47
C SER A 308 -7.04 -27.62 16.76
N LEU A 309 -6.12 -27.27 15.87
CA LEU A 309 -5.49 -28.25 14.95
C LEU A 309 -4.40 -29.09 15.63
N ALA A 310 -3.64 -28.50 16.56
CA ALA A 310 -2.58 -29.20 17.29
C ALA A 310 -3.12 -30.38 18.12
N ARG A 311 -4.33 -30.25 18.67
CA ARG A 311 -4.99 -31.33 19.42
C ARG A 311 -5.67 -32.35 18.51
N ALA A 312 -6.26 -31.94 17.38
CA ALA A 312 -6.80 -32.87 16.40
C ALA A 312 -5.71 -33.79 15.83
N LEU A 313 -4.51 -33.25 15.59
CA LEU A 313 -3.32 -34.02 15.22
C LEU A 313 -2.83 -34.90 16.37
N ALA A 314 -2.75 -34.40 17.60
CA ALA A 314 -2.31 -35.19 18.76
C ALA A 314 -3.27 -36.35 19.12
N ILE A 315 -4.58 -36.16 18.94
CA ILE A 315 -5.61 -37.20 19.12
C ILE A 315 -5.54 -38.21 17.95
N ALA A 316 -5.33 -37.75 16.72
CA ALA A 316 -5.11 -38.62 15.56
C ALA A 316 -3.82 -39.46 15.68
N GLU A 317 -2.80 -38.95 16.37
CA GLU A 317 -1.53 -39.65 16.64
C GLU A 317 -1.60 -40.63 17.84
N GLY A 318 -2.74 -40.74 18.52
CA GLY A 318 -2.97 -41.80 19.51
C GLY A 318 -2.11 -41.75 20.77
N LYS A 319 -1.59 -40.58 21.17
CA LYS A 319 -0.87 -40.42 22.44
C LYS A 319 -1.84 -40.21 23.60
N ASN A 320 -2.31 -41.32 24.17
CA ASN A 320 -3.00 -41.33 25.46
C ASN A 320 -1.98 -41.30 26.59
N ASP A 321 -1.67 -40.12 27.14
CA ASP A 321 -1.00 -40.03 28.44
C ASP A 321 -2.05 -40.09 29.56
N GLN A 322 -2.12 -41.27 30.19
CA GLN A 322 -2.76 -41.47 31.49
C GLN A 322 -1.77 -41.12 32.60
N SER A 323 -1.98 -40.01 33.30
CA SER A 323 -1.58 -39.87 34.71
C SER A 323 -2.35 -38.74 35.37
N GLY A 324 -2.94 -39.05 36.52
CA GLY A 324 -3.95 -38.25 37.23
C GLY A 324 -3.43 -37.09 38.08
N ASP A 325 -4.44 -36.35 38.57
CA ASP A 325 -4.49 -35.43 39.71
C ASP A 325 -3.64 -34.14 39.69
N GLU A 326 -4.30 -33.04 39.34
CA GLU A 326 -4.60 -31.89 40.22
C GLU A 326 -4.98 -30.68 39.36
N ALA A 327 -6.23 -30.22 39.50
CA ALA A 327 -6.76 -28.89 39.15
C ALA A 327 -5.86 -27.95 38.32
N ARG A 328 -5.59 -28.29 37.06
CA ARG A 328 -5.18 -27.33 36.05
C ARG A 328 -6.41 -27.02 35.24
N GLU A 329 -6.85 -25.77 35.29
CA GLU A 329 -7.88 -25.20 34.42
C GLU A 329 -7.77 -25.86 33.04
N ASP A 330 -8.78 -26.64 32.70
CA ASP A 330 -9.05 -27.05 31.35
C ASP A 330 -9.21 -25.75 30.53
N TYR A 331 -8.10 -25.24 30.00
CA TYR A 331 -8.10 -24.35 28.84
C TYR A 331 -8.64 -25.17 27.68
N LEU A 332 -9.94 -25.46 27.71
CA LEU A 332 -10.70 -25.89 26.57
C LEU A 332 -10.37 -24.88 25.48
N LEU A 333 -9.67 -25.38 24.45
CA LEU A 333 -9.18 -24.63 23.29
C LEU A 333 -10.40 -24.25 22.42
N THR A 334 -11.29 -23.44 22.97
CA THR A 334 -12.52 -22.97 22.34
C THR A 334 -12.13 -21.96 21.28
N PRO A 335 -12.61 -22.08 20.02
CA PRO A 335 -12.29 -21.14 18.96
C PRO A 335 -12.69 -19.73 19.36
N ARG A 336 -11.84 -18.78 18.99
CA ARG A 336 -12.02 -17.37 19.34
C ARG A 336 -11.96 -16.51 18.11
N PHE A 337 -12.58 -15.34 18.21
CA PHE A 337 -12.48 -14.29 17.22
C PHE A 337 -12.16 -12.97 17.89
N LYS A 338 -11.65 -12.02 17.12
CA LYS A 338 -11.62 -10.62 17.52
C LYS A 338 -12.13 -9.75 16.38
N LEU A 339 -12.88 -8.71 16.74
CA LEU A 339 -13.35 -7.72 15.80
C LEU A 339 -12.28 -6.66 15.59
N ILE A 340 -12.17 -6.21 14.34
CA ILE A 340 -11.26 -5.16 13.93
C ILE A 340 -12.06 -4.13 13.13
N ASP A 341 -12.22 -2.94 13.70
CA ASP A 341 -12.85 -1.80 13.05
C ASP A 341 -11.76 -0.92 12.43
N TRP A 342 -11.72 -0.85 11.10
CA TRP A 342 -10.84 0.04 10.36
C TRP A 342 -11.51 1.37 10.08
N VAL A 343 -10.75 2.45 10.17
CA VAL A 343 -11.24 3.82 10.07
C VAL A 343 -10.52 4.57 8.97
N TYR A 344 -11.28 5.19 8.07
CA TYR A 344 -10.78 5.83 6.87
C TYR A 344 -11.24 7.28 6.75
N HIS A 345 -10.43 8.08 6.07
CA HIS A 345 -10.80 9.44 5.69
C HIS A 345 -11.80 9.41 4.56
N ASP A 346 -11.54 8.58 3.54
CA ASP A 346 -12.35 8.51 2.34
C ASP A 346 -12.36 7.08 1.79
N ARG A 347 -13.51 6.64 1.28
CA ARG A 347 -13.57 5.52 0.34
C ARG A 347 -13.13 5.99 -1.02
N VAL A 348 -12.11 5.34 -1.56
CA VAL A 348 -11.52 5.69 -2.85
C VAL A 348 -12.35 5.03 -3.94
N ILE A 349 -13.22 5.81 -4.57
CA ILE A 349 -14.13 5.34 -5.61
C ILE A 349 -13.60 5.79 -6.98
N TRP A 350 -13.38 4.82 -7.87
CA TRP A 350 -13.30 5.13 -9.28
C TRP A 350 -14.73 5.36 -9.80
N HIS A 351 -15.06 6.59 -10.22
CA HIS A 351 -16.37 6.93 -10.76
C HIS A 351 -16.62 6.23 -12.10
N VAL A 352 -17.05 4.96 -12.07
CA VAL A 352 -17.41 4.19 -13.27
C VAL A 352 -18.92 4.19 -13.54
N ASP A 353 -19.71 4.82 -12.67
CA ASP A 353 -21.17 4.80 -12.70
C ASP A 353 -21.82 5.67 -13.79
N ASN A 354 -21.06 6.10 -14.79
CA ASN A 354 -21.59 6.41 -16.12
C ASN A 354 -20.99 5.42 -17.13
N GLN A 355 -21.57 4.22 -17.20
CA GLN A 355 -21.44 3.26 -18.31
C GLN A 355 -20.01 2.83 -18.74
N GLY A 356 -19.03 2.78 -17.82
CA GLY A 356 -17.62 2.57 -18.20
C GLY A 356 -16.99 1.22 -17.87
N ARG A 357 -17.64 0.35 -17.08
CA ARG A 357 -16.94 -0.78 -16.43
C ARG A 357 -16.55 -1.90 -17.40
N VAL A 358 -17.30 -2.04 -18.49
CA VAL A 358 -16.96 -2.98 -19.58
C VAL A 358 -16.00 -2.32 -20.58
N ARG A 359 -15.99 -0.98 -20.68
CA ARG A 359 -15.22 -0.26 -21.70
C ARG A 359 -13.76 -0.03 -21.36
N MET A 360 -13.29 0.02 -20.10
CA MET A 360 -11.85 0.27 -19.85
C MET A 360 -10.95 -0.92 -20.18
N HIS A 361 -11.44 -2.15 -19.98
CA HIS A 361 -10.79 -3.36 -20.50
C HIS A 361 -10.82 -3.42 -22.04
N THR A 362 -11.62 -2.59 -22.70
CA THR A 362 -11.71 -2.53 -24.17
C THR A 362 -11.02 -1.28 -24.73
N GLN A 363 -11.01 -0.15 -24.00
CA GLN A 363 -10.51 1.15 -24.46
C GLN A 363 -8.99 1.28 -24.33
N PHE A 364 -8.37 0.64 -23.33
CA PHE A 364 -6.91 0.45 -23.34
C PHE A 364 -6.46 -0.41 -24.53
N PHE A 365 -7.37 -1.17 -25.14
CA PHE A 365 -7.13 -2.13 -26.22
C PHE A 365 -7.75 -1.72 -27.58
N GLN A 366 -8.41 -0.56 -27.69
CA GLN A 366 -9.21 -0.17 -28.87
C GLN A 366 -8.40 0.46 -30.02
N ASN A 367 -7.07 0.42 -29.96
CA ASN A 367 -6.24 0.66 -31.14
C ASN A 367 -5.98 -0.63 -31.95
N VAL A 368 -6.67 -1.74 -31.65
CA VAL A 368 -6.69 -2.93 -32.50
C VAL A 368 -7.96 -2.89 -33.37
N PRO A 369 -7.85 -2.82 -34.70
CA PRO A 369 -9.01 -2.79 -35.59
C PRO A 369 -9.90 -4.02 -35.40
N GLU A 370 -11.21 -3.82 -35.41
CA GLU A 370 -12.25 -4.87 -35.30
C GLU A 370 -12.21 -5.92 -36.44
N SER A 371 -11.33 -5.77 -37.43
CA SER A 371 -11.16 -6.71 -38.54
C SER A 371 -10.40 -8.00 -38.20
N LEU A 372 -10.14 -8.27 -36.92
CA LEU A 372 -9.36 -9.44 -36.44
C LEU A 372 -10.03 -10.22 -35.30
N TRP A 373 -11.36 -10.14 -35.17
CA TRP A 373 -12.15 -11.11 -34.40
C TRP A 373 -12.52 -12.33 -35.25
#